data_AF-A0A2E7MTT1-F1
#
_entry.id   AF-A0A2E7MTT1-F1
#
_cell.length_a   1.000
_cell.length_b   1.000
_cell.length_c   1.000
_cell.angle_alpha   90.00
_cell.angle_beta   90.00
_cell.angle_gamma   90.00
#
_symmetry.space_group_name_H-M   'P 1'
#
loop_
_entity.id
_entity.type
_entity.pdbx_description
1 polymer ?
#
loop_
_entity_poly.entity_id
_entity_poly.type
_entity_poly.pdbx_seq_one_letter_code
_entity_poly.pdbx_strand_id
1 'polypeptide(L)' 'IHGGFGYAEEYVVSRLFVDARVLSIFEGADETLCLKLIGRRLLSK' A
#
# COMPACT_ATOMS: atom_id res chain seq x y z
N ILE A 1 -1.61 -17.62 8.02
CA ILE A 1 -0.34 -17.38 8.73
C ILE A 1 -0.57 -16.97 10.19
N HIS A 2 -1.47 -16.02 10.51
CA HIS A 2 -1.68 -15.56 11.91
C HIS A 2 -3.02 -15.97 12.57
N GLY A 3 -4.00 -16.47 11.80
CA GLY A 3 -5.31 -16.87 12.35
C GLY A 3 -5.99 -15.72 13.09
N GLY A 4 -6.64 -16.02 14.22
CA GLY A 4 -7.29 -15.01 15.08
C GLY A 4 -6.35 -13.94 15.64
N PHE A 5 -5.03 -14.22 15.69
CA PHE A 5 -4.04 -13.23 16.14
C PHE A 5 -3.88 -12.06 15.17
N GLY A 6 -4.31 -12.21 13.91
CA GLY A 6 -4.37 -11.11 12.94
C GLY A 6 -5.44 -10.06 13.23
N TYR A 7 -6.45 -10.41 14.04
CA TYR A 7 -7.58 -9.55 14.38
C TYR A 7 -7.46 -8.95 15.77
N ALA A 8 -6.89 -9.69 16.73
CA ALA A 8 -6.70 -9.22 18.10
C ALA A 8 -5.67 -8.08 18.16
N GLU A 9 -6.01 -7.00 18.89
CA GLU A 9 -5.18 -5.79 18.98
C GLU A 9 -3.95 -5.96 19.88
N GLU A 10 -3.92 -7.01 20.70
CA GLU A 10 -2.80 -7.35 21.58
C GLU A 10 -1.56 -7.82 20.81
N TYR A 11 -1.73 -8.23 19.55
CA TYR A 11 -0.64 -8.68 18.70
C TYR A 11 -0.27 -7.61 17.66
N VAL A 12 1.04 -7.42 17.48
CA VAL A 12 1.63 -6.41 16.58
C VAL A 12 1.18 -6.52 15.13
N VAL A 13 0.80 -7.72 14.67
CA VAL A 13 0.38 -7.96 13.29
C VAL A 13 -0.86 -7.13 12.91
N SER A 14 -1.79 -6.91 13.85
CA SER A 14 -2.97 -6.07 13.64
C SER A 14 -2.57 -4.63 13.35
N ARG A 15 -1.70 -4.06 14.19
CA ARG A 15 -1.19 -2.68 14.03
C ARG A 15 -0.42 -2.51 12.73
N LEU A 16 0.52 -3.41 12.44
CA LEU A 16 1.34 -3.35 11.22
C LEU A 16 0.48 -3.42 9.95
N PHE A 17 -0.58 -4.23 9.94
CA PHE A 17 -1.50 -4.32 8.80
C PHE A 17 -2.24 -3.01 8.54
N VAL A 18 -2.72 -2.35 9.60
CA VAL A 18 -3.42 -1.06 9.48
C VAL A 18 -2.47 0.05 9.05
N ASP A 19 -1.26 0.11 9.65
CA ASP A 19 -0.25 1.12 9.32
C ASP A 19 0.21 1.01 7.86
N ALA A 20 0.40 -0.22 7.36
CA ALA A 20 0.81 -0.46 5.98
C ALA A 20 -0.17 0.09 4.94
N ARG A 21 -1.45 0.31 5.29
CA ARG A 21 -2.45 0.85 4.34
C ARG A 21 -2.14 2.27 3.88
N VAL A 22 -1.34 3.03 4.64
CA VAL A 22 -0.93 4.38 4.23
C VAL A 22 -0.03 4.34 2.99
N LEU A 23 0.67 3.22 2.75
CA LEU A 23 1.69 3.11 1.72
C LEU A 23 1.14 3.24 0.30
N SER A 24 -0.09 2.79 0.05
CA SER A 24 -0.71 2.85 -1.28
C SER A 24 -1.37 4.21 -1.58
N ILE A 25 -1.38 5.14 -0.62
CA ILE A 25 -2.08 6.44 -0.73
C ILE A 25 -1.16 7.65 -0.52
N PHE A 26 -0.13 7.53 0.32
CA PHE A 26 0.78 8.65 0.60
C PHE A 26 1.78 8.90 -0.54
N GLU A 27 2.29 10.13 -0.66
CA GLU A 27 3.20 10.57 -1.76
C GLU A 27 2.63 10.38 -3.18
N GLY A 28 1.32 10.11 -3.30
CA GLY A 28 0.60 9.81 -4.53
C GLY A 28 -0.01 8.41 -4.48
N ALA A 29 -1.32 8.32 -4.64
CA ALA A 29 -2.01 7.04 -4.70
C ALA A 29 -1.43 6.16 -5.82
N ASP A 30 -1.40 4.85 -5.60
CA ASP A 30 -0.82 3.86 -6.52
C ASP A 30 -1.26 4.08 -7.98
N GLU A 31 -2.54 4.41 -8.20
CA GLU A 31 -3.08 4.69 -9.53
C GLU A 31 -2.44 5.92 -10.17
N THR A 32 -2.23 6.99 -9.40
CA THR A 32 -1.60 8.22 -9.91
C THR A 32 -0.13 8.01 -10.23
N LEU A 33 0.60 7.26 -9.40
CA LEU A 33 1.99 6.89 -9.65
C LEU A 33 2.11 5.97 -10.86
N CYS A 34 1.19 5.01 -11.01
CA CYS A 34 1.11 4.10 -12.15
C CYS A 34 0.89 4.88 -13.46
N LEU A 35 -0.07 5.80 -13.49
CA LEU A 35 -0.32 6.67 -14.65
C LEU A 35 0.91 7.51 -15.00
N LYS A 36 1.60 8.08 -14.00
CA LYS A 36 2.84 8.84 -14.20
C LYS A 36 3.94 7.98 -14.82
N LEU A 37 4.12 6.74 -14.36
CA LEU A 37 5.14 5.82 -14.88
C LEU A 37 4.81 5.35 -16.30
N ILE A 38 3.59 4.86 -16.53
CA ILE A 38 3.14 4.37 -17.83
C ILE A 38 3.12 5.52 -18.85
N GLY A 39 2.53 6.66 -18.50
CA GLY A 39 2.47 7.83 -19.38
C GLY A 39 3.85 8.29 -19.82
N ARG A 40 4.82 8.38 -18.89
CA ARG A 40 6.21 8.71 -19.24
C ARG A 40 6.83 7.69 -20.20
N ARG A 41 6.58 6.39 -20.00
CA ARG A 41 7.11 5.33 -20.87
C ARG A 41 6.47 5.32 -22.27
N LEU A 42 5.19 5.69 -22.37
CA LEU A 42 4.49 5.79 -23.65
C LEU A 42 4.94 7.01 -24.46
N LEU A 43 5.20 8.13 -23.78
CA LEU A 43 5.55 9.41 -24.41
C LEU A 43 7.06 9.59 -24.65
N SER A 44 7.93 8.77 -24.04
CA SER A 44 9.38 8.82 -24.25
C SER A 44 9.84 8.18 -25.57
N LYS A 45 9.02 8.27 -26.63
CA LYS A 45 9.41 7.91 -27.99
C LYS A 45 10.03 9.11 -28.69
#